data_AF-A0A845VXI8-F1
#
_entry.id   AF-A0A845VXI8-F1
#
_cell.length_a   1.000
_cell.length_b   1.000
_cell.length_c   1.000
_cell.angle_alpha   90.00
_cell.angle_beta   90.00
_cell.angle_gamma   90.00
#
_symmetry.space_group_name_H-M   'P 1'
#
loop_
_entity.id
_entity.type
_entity.pdbx_description
1 polymer ?
#
loop_
_entity_poly.entity_id
_entity_poly.type
_entity_poly.pdbx_seq_one_letter_code
_entity_poly.pdbx_strand_id
1 'polypeptide(L)'
;PPPTTVTIENCYDREFMGLKARQDYRVINLWEVEAELVLEQPLPPLFPFVPILFGGGSESKLRSAVQALRADQTLNQLEPLLAFFASFVLEIPLIQQIMRWDMTVLRESPWYQEILQEGVAQGIEQGIEQGIEQGIEQGIEQGIEQGIEQGIQQERRGSLERILKLRFSEIPSEISVRIQALTLEQLEELMATALTVNSLDEFTQHLPQ
;
A
#
# COMPACT_ATOMS: atom_id res chain seq x y z
N PRO A 1 13.66 -0.95 -26.76
CA PRO A 1 14.98 -0.46 -27.22
C PRO A 1 15.49 0.61 -26.25
N PRO A 2 16.82 0.74 -26.05
CA PRO A 2 17.36 1.84 -25.26
C PRO A 2 17.09 3.18 -25.97
N PRO A 3 17.15 4.31 -25.23
CA PRO A 3 17.10 5.64 -25.83
C PRO A 3 18.18 5.80 -26.91
N THR A 4 17.88 6.57 -27.96
CA THR A 4 18.82 6.87 -29.07
C THR A 4 20.08 7.61 -28.65
N THR A 5 20.14 8.09 -27.41
CA THR A 5 21.29 8.76 -26.79
C THR A 5 22.32 7.78 -26.23
N VAL A 6 22.02 6.48 -26.15
CA VAL A 6 22.92 5.46 -25.63
C VAL A 6 23.81 4.93 -26.76
N THR A 7 25.12 5.17 -26.64
CA THR A 7 26.12 4.55 -27.52
C THR A 7 26.31 3.09 -27.13
N ILE A 8 26.15 2.17 -28.08
CA ILE A 8 26.46 0.76 -27.88
C ILE A 8 27.93 0.55 -28.22
N GLU A 9 28.73 0.25 -27.20
CA GLU A 9 30.15 -0.04 -27.35
C GLU A 9 30.37 -1.32 -28.19
N ASN A 10 31.36 -1.30 -29.09
CA ASN A 10 31.70 -2.42 -29.98
C ASN A 10 33.17 -2.81 -29.91
N CYS A 11 33.91 -2.22 -28.97
CA CYS A 11 35.28 -2.59 -28.69
C CYS A 11 35.59 -2.37 -27.20
N TYR A 12 36.63 -3.03 -26.74
CA TYR A 12 37.25 -2.78 -25.45
C TYR A 12 38.65 -2.24 -25.73
N ASP A 13 38.97 -1.07 -25.19
CA ASP A 13 40.29 -0.46 -25.30
C ASP A 13 40.74 -0.01 -23.90
N ARG A 14 41.90 -0.51 -23.45
CA ARG A 14 42.50 -0.14 -22.16
C ARG A 14 44.01 0.01 -22.28
N GLU A 15 44.53 1.07 -21.67
CA GLU A 15 45.97 1.30 -21.52
C GLU A 15 46.38 1.20 -20.04
N PHE A 16 47.45 0.46 -19.76
CA PHE A 16 48.00 0.33 -18.42
C PHE A 16 49.53 0.17 -18.47
N MET A 17 50.26 1.05 -17.78
CA MET A 17 51.74 1.09 -17.77
C MET A 17 52.38 1.07 -19.17
N GLY A 18 51.77 1.75 -20.14
CA GLY A 18 52.25 1.82 -21.53
C GLY A 18 51.94 0.57 -22.37
N LEU A 19 51.22 -0.41 -21.83
CA LEU A 19 50.68 -1.55 -22.57
C LEU A 19 49.23 -1.26 -22.97
N LYS A 20 48.91 -1.53 -24.23
CA LYS A 20 47.56 -1.36 -24.79
C LYS A 20 46.90 -2.72 -25.01
N ALA A 21 45.74 -2.93 -24.39
CA ALA A 21 44.86 -4.06 -24.63
C ALA A 21 43.65 -3.59 -25.44
N ARG A 22 43.47 -4.15 -26.65
CA ARG A 22 42.31 -3.89 -27.50
C ARG A 22 41.64 -5.19 -27.90
N GLN A 23 40.32 -5.25 -27.76
CA GLN A 23 39.49 -6.35 -28.24
C GLN A 23 38.30 -5.78 -29.01
N ASP A 24 38.25 -6.03 -30.31
CA ASP A 24 37.08 -5.70 -31.13
C ASP A 24 36.06 -6.84 -31.05
N TYR A 25 34.78 -6.51 -30.90
CA TYR A 25 33.71 -7.49 -30.82
C TYR A 25 32.47 -7.00 -31.55
N ARG A 26 31.63 -7.94 -32.00
CA ARG A 26 30.35 -7.60 -32.62
C ARG A 26 29.25 -7.68 -31.58
N VAL A 27 28.56 -6.56 -31.35
CA VAL A 27 27.32 -6.55 -30.56
C VAL A 27 26.13 -6.86 -31.46
N ILE A 28 25.25 -7.74 -30.99
CA ILE A 28 23.99 -8.06 -31.64
C ILE A 28 22.87 -7.55 -30.73
N ASN A 29 22.21 -6.48 -31.15
CA ASN A 29 21.09 -5.91 -30.46
C ASN A 29 19.83 -6.74 -30.75
N LEU A 30 19.32 -7.45 -29.74
CA LEU A 30 18.17 -8.33 -29.94
C LEU A 30 16.92 -7.57 -30.41
N TRP A 31 16.72 -6.33 -29.98
CA TRP A 31 15.60 -5.49 -30.43
C TRP A 31 15.71 -5.03 -31.90
N GLU A 32 16.84 -5.28 -32.59
CA GLU A 32 17.02 -5.04 -34.02
C GLU A 32 16.85 -6.33 -34.85
N VAL A 33 16.87 -7.49 -34.20
CA VAL A 33 16.66 -8.78 -34.86
C VAL A 33 15.16 -8.98 -35.07
N GLU A 34 14.74 -9.27 -36.30
CA GLU A 34 13.35 -9.52 -36.63
C GLU A 34 12.85 -10.84 -36.04
N ALA A 35 11.76 -10.78 -35.28
CA ALA A 35 11.13 -11.95 -34.69
C ALA A 35 10.61 -12.94 -35.75
N GLU A 36 10.14 -12.44 -36.89
CA GLU A 36 9.68 -13.26 -38.02
C GLU A 36 10.80 -14.16 -38.54
N LEU A 37 11.98 -13.58 -38.73
CA LEU A 37 13.16 -14.28 -39.25
C LEU A 37 13.57 -15.46 -38.35
N VAL A 38 13.50 -15.27 -37.03
CA VAL A 38 13.78 -16.31 -36.03
C VAL A 38 12.75 -17.44 -36.06
N LEU A 39 11.48 -17.14 -36.35
CA LEU A 39 10.39 -18.12 -36.38
C LEU A 39 10.30 -18.86 -37.72
N GLU A 40 10.54 -18.18 -38.85
CA GLU A 40 10.50 -18.77 -40.19
C GLU A 40 11.75 -19.58 -40.53
N GLN A 41 12.93 -19.08 -40.15
CA GLN A 41 14.19 -19.81 -40.23
C GLN A 41 14.51 -20.26 -38.80
N PRO A 42 13.98 -21.40 -38.35
CA PRO A 42 13.98 -21.75 -36.93
C PRO A 42 15.41 -21.72 -36.41
N LEU A 43 15.67 -20.73 -35.54
CA LEU A 43 16.88 -20.58 -34.74
C LEU A 43 16.47 -20.86 -33.29
N PRO A 44 16.34 -22.14 -32.89
CA PRO A 44 15.62 -22.49 -31.67
C PRO A 44 16.19 -21.90 -30.37
N PRO A 45 17.52 -21.70 -30.22
CA PRO A 45 18.08 -20.99 -29.07
C PRO A 45 17.59 -19.54 -28.90
N LEU A 46 17.04 -18.93 -29.96
CA LEU A 46 16.53 -17.55 -29.92
C LEU A 46 15.05 -17.47 -29.55
N PHE A 47 14.30 -18.59 -29.53
CA PHE A 47 12.87 -18.58 -29.19
C PHE A 47 12.55 -17.92 -27.85
N PRO A 48 13.33 -18.10 -26.76
CA PRO A 48 13.05 -17.42 -25.51
C PRO A 48 13.10 -15.90 -25.60
N PHE A 49 13.85 -15.35 -26.55
CA PHE A 49 14.00 -13.91 -26.73
C PHE A 49 12.97 -13.32 -27.67
N VAL A 50 12.15 -14.12 -28.37
CA VAL A 50 11.13 -13.65 -29.32
C VAL A 50 10.33 -12.45 -28.79
N PRO A 51 9.84 -12.42 -27.53
CA PRO A 51 9.06 -11.28 -27.04
C PRO A 51 9.80 -9.93 -27.08
N ILE A 52 11.13 -9.92 -26.98
CA ILE A 52 11.96 -8.71 -26.97
C ILE A 52 12.64 -8.42 -28.31
N LEU A 53 12.44 -9.28 -29.32
CA LEU A 53 12.90 -9.05 -30.69
C LEU A 53 12.06 -7.98 -31.39
N PHE A 54 12.59 -7.43 -32.49
CA PHE A 54 11.85 -6.49 -33.32
C PHE A 54 10.55 -7.13 -33.83
N GLY A 55 9.41 -6.53 -33.49
CA GLY A 55 8.07 -7.03 -33.87
C GLY A 55 7.62 -8.30 -33.15
N GLY A 56 8.34 -8.77 -32.13
CA GLY A 56 8.07 -10.04 -31.45
C GLY A 56 7.12 -9.97 -30.26
N GLY A 57 6.87 -8.77 -29.72
CA GLY A 57 5.97 -8.50 -28.59
C GLY A 57 4.48 -8.59 -28.94
N SER A 58 4.04 -9.64 -29.63
CA SER A 58 2.63 -9.88 -29.95
C SER A 58 2.18 -11.26 -29.51
N GLU A 59 0.87 -11.40 -29.22
CA GLU A 59 0.28 -12.69 -28.86
C GLU A 59 0.56 -13.78 -29.89
N SER A 60 0.41 -13.48 -31.17
CA SER A 60 0.63 -14.43 -32.26
C SER A 60 2.06 -14.98 -32.25
N LYS A 61 3.05 -14.09 -32.13
CA LYS A 61 4.48 -14.46 -32.08
C LYS A 61 4.82 -15.25 -30.83
N LEU A 62 4.25 -14.86 -29.68
CA LEU A 62 4.40 -15.57 -28.43
C LEU A 62 3.86 -17.01 -28.53
N ARG A 63 2.66 -17.20 -29.09
CA ARG A 63 2.06 -18.53 -29.32
C ARG A 63 2.91 -19.39 -30.24
N SER A 64 3.43 -18.82 -31.34
CA SER A 64 4.31 -19.54 -32.26
C SER A 64 5.61 -19.99 -31.59
N ALA A 65 6.25 -19.11 -30.81
CA ALA A 65 7.49 -19.43 -30.11
C ALA A 65 7.27 -20.52 -29.03
N VAL A 66 6.16 -20.45 -28.29
CA VAL A 66 5.78 -21.49 -27.31
C VAL A 66 5.52 -22.83 -28.00
N GLN A 67 4.81 -22.84 -29.13
CA GLN A 67 4.57 -24.06 -29.90
C GLN A 67 5.89 -24.67 -30.40
N ALA A 68 6.81 -23.83 -30.88
CA ALA A 68 8.10 -24.27 -31.37
C ALA A 68 8.99 -24.86 -30.24
N LEU A 69 9.02 -24.23 -29.06
CA LEU A 69 9.73 -24.77 -27.89
C LEU A 69 9.16 -26.11 -27.43
N ARG A 70 7.82 -26.25 -27.40
CA ARG A 70 7.15 -27.48 -26.97
C ARG A 70 7.31 -28.64 -27.96
N ALA A 71 7.55 -28.34 -29.23
CA ALA A 71 7.78 -29.35 -30.25
C ALA A 71 9.17 -30.03 -30.10
N ASP A 72 10.10 -29.41 -29.38
CA ASP A 72 11.45 -29.93 -29.15
C ASP A 72 11.60 -30.43 -27.70
N GLN A 73 11.98 -31.70 -27.54
CA GLN A 73 12.11 -32.34 -26.22
C GLN A 73 13.25 -31.76 -25.37
N THR A 74 14.23 -31.12 -25.99
CA THR A 74 15.38 -30.51 -25.32
C THR A 74 15.08 -29.07 -24.93
N LEU A 75 14.37 -28.34 -25.79
CA LEU A 75 14.16 -26.90 -25.63
C LEU A 75 12.89 -26.53 -24.88
N ASN A 76 11.96 -27.47 -24.67
CA ASN A 76 10.76 -27.22 -23.87
C ASN A 76 11.06 -26.65 -22.47
N GLN A 77 12.23 -26.95 -21.90
CA GLN A 77 12.71 -26.43 -20.62
C GLN A 77 12.98 -24.91 -20.63
N LEU A 78 13.03 -24.29 -21.81
CA LEU A 78 13.25 -22.84 -21.97
C LEU A 78 11.94 -22.04 -21.99
N GLU A 79 10.76 -22.69 -21.91
CA GLU A 79 9.47 -22.00 -21.81
C GLU A 79 9.41 -20.98 -20.64
N PRO A 80 9.97 -21.25 -19.44
CA PRO A 80 10.03 -20.26 -18.37
C PRO A 80 10.86 -19.02 -18.73
N LEU A 81 11.97 -19.20 -19.46
CA LEU A 81 12.80 -18.09 -19.91
C LEU A 81 12.05 -17.23 -20.94
N LEU A 82 11.29 -17.87 -21.83
CA LEU A 82 10.40 -17.19 -22.76
C LEU A 82 9.32 -16.38 -22.02
N ALA A 83 8.68 -16.97 -21.00
CA ALA A 83 7.68 -16.31 -20.18
C ALA A 83 8.26 -15.10 -19.41
N PHE A 84 9.48 -15.23 -18.90
CA PHE A 84 10.19 -14.13 -18.25
C PHE A 84 10.38 -12.95 -19.20
N PHE A 85 10.90 -13.17 -20.42
CA PHE A 85 11.04 -12.09 -21.40
C PHE A 85 9.70 -11.52 -21.85
N ALA A 86 8.67 -12.37 -21.99
CA ALA A 86 7.32 -11.93 -22.30
C ALA A 86 6.76 -10.98 -21.24
N SER A 87 7.06 -11.19 -19.94
CA SER A 87 6.55 -10.33 -18.86
C SER A 87 7.05 -8.89 -18.90
N PHE A 88 8.11 -8.58 -19.64
CA PHE A 88 8.57 -7.20 -19.84
C PHE A 88 7.81 -6.46 -20.96
N VAL A 89 7.09 -7.19 -21.81
CA VAL A 89 6.53 -6.65 -23.07
C VAL A 89 5.02 -6.87 -23.17
N LEU A 90 4.50 -7.94 -22.57
CA LEU A 90 3.11 -8.37 -22.67
C LEU A 90 2.44 -8.41 -21.30
N GLU A 91 1.12 -8.27 -21.31
CA GLU A 91 0.28 -8.31 -20.11
C GLU A 91 0.28 -9.70 -19.44
N ILE A 92 0.34 -9.71 -18.12
CA ILE A 92 0.38 -10.95 -17.31
C ILE A 92 -0.80 -11.88 -17.61
N PRO A 93 -2.07 -11.43 -17.72
CA PRO A 93 -3.20 -12.31 -18.03
C PRO A 93 -3.05 -13.05 -19.37
N LEU A 94 -2.50 -12.38 -20.39
CA LEU A 94 -2.27 -12.98 -21.70
C LEU A 94 -1.20 -14.07 -21.62
N ILE A 95 -0.07 -13.76 -20.97
CA ILE A 95 0.98 -14.74 -20.72
C ILE A 95 0.39 -15.93 -19.96
N GLN A 96 -0.49 -15.64 -19.00
CA GLN A 96 -1.11 -16.68 -18.19
C GLN A 96 -1.97 -17.66 -18.97
N GLN A 97 -2.67 -17.18 -19.99
CA GLN A 97 -3.51 -17.99 -20.88
C GLN A 97 -2.70 -18.86 -21.85
N ILE A 98 -1.49 -18.42 -22.23
CA ILE A 98 -0.66 -19.09 -23.25
C ILE A 98 0.29 -20.11 -22.63
N MET A 99 0.90 -19.74 -21.50
CA MET A 99 1.86 -20.60 -20.81
C MET A 99 1.13 -21.74 -20.12
N ARG A 100 1.69 -22.94 -20.25
CA ARG A 100 1.29 -24.04 -19.38
C ARG A 100 2.13 -23.85 -18.13
N TRP A 101 1.57 -23.16 -17.15
CA TRP A 101 2.26 -22.97 -15.88
C TRP A 101 2.40 -24.30 -15.18
N ASP A 102 3.52 -24.97 -15.43
CA ASP A 102 4.04 -25.88 -14.43
C ASP A 102 4.70 -25.02 -13.34
N MET A 103 3.85 -24.39 -12.51
CA MET A 103 4.29 -23.59 -11.37
C MET A 103 5.11 -24.42 -10.38
N THR A 104 5.15 -25.74 -10.51
CA THR A 104 5.92 -26.65 -9.65
C THR A 104 7.39 -26.24 -9.64
N VAL A 105 8.02 -26.10 -10.81
CA VAL A 105 9.46 -25.79 -10.90
C VAL A 105 9.78 -24.39 -10.38
N LEU A 106 8.91 -23.40 -10.65
CA LEU A 106 9.10 -22.04 -10.15
C LEU A 106 8.85 -21.93 -8.64
N ARG A 107 7.82 -22.61 -8.10
CA ARG A 107 7.50 -22.60 -6.66
C ARG A 107 8.51 -23.38 -5.83
N GLU A 108 9.10 -24.41 -6.41
CA GLU A 108 10.17 -25.20 -5.78
C GLU A 108 11.54 -24.51 -5.87
N SER A 109 11.67 -23.44 -6.67
CA SER A 109 12.89 -22.63 -6.70
C SER A 109 13.09 -21.92 -5.35
N PRO A 110 14.26 -22.05 -4.71
CA PRO A 110 14.58 -21.30 -3.48
C PRO A 110 14.39 -19.79 -3.64
N TRP A 111 14.65 -19.27 -4.84
CA TRP A 111 14.55 -17.85 -5.15
C TRP A 111 13.09 -17.33 -5.10
N TYR A 112 12.13 -18.16 -5.53
CA TYR A 112 10.71 -17.81 -5.45
C TYR A 112 10.21 -17.79 -4.00
N GLN A 113 10.69 -18.72 -3.17
CA GLN A 113 10.33 -18.77 -1.76
C GLN A 113 10.85 -17.54 -1.01
N GLU A 114 12.07 -17.09 -1.32
CA GLU A 114 12.66 -15.89 -0.73
C GLU A 114 11.85 -14.63 -1.10
N ILE A 115 11.54 -14.42 -2.38
CA ILE A 115 10.69 -13.30 -2.82
C ILE A 115 9.32 -13.33 -2.16
N LEU A 116 8.69 -14.51 -2.09
CA LEU A 116 7.38 -14.65 -1.46
C LEU A 116 7.44 -14.32 0.03
N GLN A 117 8.47 -14.81 0.74
CA GLN A 117 8.68 -14.52 2.15
C GLN A 117 8.93 -13.03 2.39
N GLU A 118 9.76 -12.39 1.57
CA GLU A 118 10.01 -10.95 1.65
C GLU A 118 8.73 -10.16 1.40
N GLY A 119 7.96 -10.51 0.36
CA GLY A 119 6.69 -9.85 0.07
C GLY A 119 5.65 -10.01 1.18
N VAL A 120 5.57 -11.19 1.81
CA VAL A 120 4.70 -11.42 2.97
C VAL A 120 5.18 -10.63 4.18
N ALA A 121 6.48 -10.60 4.44
CA ALA A 121 7.06 -9.84 5.55
C ALA A 121 6.78 -8.34 5.40
N GLN A 122 7.03 -7.78 4.22
CA GLN A 122 6.74 -6.38 3.89
C GLN A 122 5.24 -6.08 4.03
N GLY A 123 4.36 -6.97 3.56
CA GLY A 123 2.91 -6.80 3.68
C GLY A 123 2.43 -6.81 5.14
N ILE A 124 3.02 -7.66 6.00
CA ILE A 124 2.72 -7.69 7.43
C ILE A 124 3.21 -6.42 8.11
N GLU A 125 4.44 -5.99 7.82
CA GLU A 125 5.04 -4.78 8.39
C GLU A 125 4.19 -3.55 8.07
N GLN A 126 3.85 -3.35 6.78
CA GLN A 126 2.97 -2.26 6.34
C GLN A 126 1.58 -2.32 6.98
N GLY A 127 0.99 -3.51 7.08
CA GLY A 127 -0.32 -3.69 7.71
C GLY A 127 -0.32 -3.36 9.21
N ILE A 128 0.75 -3.73 9.92
CA ILE A 128 0.91 -3.41 11.35
C ILE A 128 1.12 -1.91 11.53
N GLU A 129 2.00 -1.29 10.73
CA GLU A 129 2.28 0.14 10.81
C GLU A 129 1.01 0.97 10.59
N GLN A 130 0.28 0.70 9.51
CA GLN A 130 -0.99 1.37 9.21
C GLN A 130 -2.04 1.14 10.30
N GLY A 131 -2.15 -0.09 10.81
CA GLY A 131 -3.10 -0.42 11.87
C GLY A 131 -2.80 0.29 13.19
N ILE A 132 -1.52 0.41 13.56
CA ILE A 132 -1.09 1.13 14.76
C ILE A 132 -1.31 2.63 14.60
N GLU A 133 -0.92 3.22 13.46
CA GLU A 133 -1.09 4.65 13.20
C GLU A 133 -2.57 5.04 13.28
N GLN A 134 -3.44 4.34 12.56
CA GLN A 134 -4.89 4.60 12.59
C GLN A 134 -5.49 4.37 13.97
N GLY A 135 -5.07 3.31 14.67
CA GLY A 135 -5.56 3.01 16.01
C GLY A 135 -5.16 4.07 17.04
N ILE A 136 -3.93 4.59 16.97
CA ILE A 136 -3.44 5.66 17.84
C ILE A 136 -4.15 6.97 17.52
N GLU A 137 -4.26 7.34 16.25
CA GLU A 137 -4.93 8.58 15.83
C GLU A 137 -6.38 8.61 16.31
N GLN A 138 -7.15 7.57 16.01
CA GLN A 138 -8.55 7.46 16.45
C GLN A 138 -8.68 7.43 17.98
N GLY A 139 -7.80 6.70 18.65
CA GLY A 139 -7.81 6.60 20.12
C GLY A 139 -7.49 7.94 20.80
N ILE A 140 -6.53 8.69 20.26
CA ILE A 140 -6.18 10.02 20.78
C ILE A 140 -7.30 11.02 20.50
N GLU A 141 -7.85 11.05 19.28
CA GLU A 141 -8.94 11.96 18.91
C GLU A 141 -10.16 11.75 19.81
N GLN A 142 -10.64 10.51 19.93
CA GLN A 142 -11.78 10.18 20.80
C GLN A 142 -11.47 10.46 22.27
N GLY A 143 -10.27 10.13 22.73
CA GLY A 143 -9.86 10.38 24.12
C GLY A 143 -9.80 11.87 24.47
N ILE A 144 -9.29 12.70 23.56
CA ILE A 144 -9.23 14.16 23.73
C ILE A 144 -10.64 14.75 23.69
N GLU A 145 -11.46 14.36 22.72
CA GLU A 145 -12.84 14.87 22.58
C GLU A 145 -13.67 14.57 23.84
N GLN A 146 -13.69 13.30 24.27
CA GLN A 146 -14.39 12.89 25.49
C GLN A 146 -13.82 13.58 26.74
N GLY A 147 -12.51 13.71 26.83
CA GLY A 147 -11.85 14.37 27.96
C GLY A 147 -12.21 15.85 28.07
N ILE A 148 -12.24 16.56 26.93
CA ILE A 148 -12.64 17.97 26.88
C ILE A 148 -14.11 18.13 27.24
N GLU A 149 -15.00 17.33 26.66
CA GLU A 149 -16.44 17.39 26.92
C GLU A 149 -16.76 17.15 28.40
N GLN A 150 -16.17 16.09 28.98
CA GLN A 150 -16.31 15.80 30.42
C GLN A 150 -15.75 16.94 31.29
N GLY A 151 -14.61 17.50 30.91
CA GLY A 151 -13.99 18.63 31.63
C GLY A 151 -14.88 19.87 31.64
N ILE A 152 -15.46 20.23 30.49
CA ILE A 152 -16.39 21.36 30.36
C ILE A 152 -17.64 21.10 31.21
N GLN A 153 -18.22 19.91 31.14
CA GLN A 153 -19.41 19.57 31.92
C GLN A 153 -19.15 19.61 33.43
N GLN A 154 -18.00 19.12 33.89
CA GLN A 154 -17.60 19.20 35.30
C GLN A 154 -17.39 20.64 35.76
N GLU A 155 -16.75 21.48 34.94
CA GLU A 155 -16.60 22.91 35.21
C GLU A 155 -17.96 23.58 35.37
N ARG A 156 -18.88 23.35 34.43
CA ARG A 156 -20.23 23.92 34.44
C ARG A 156 -21.02 23.52 35.69
N ARG A 157 -20.96 22.23 36.09
CA ARG A 157 -21.54 21.75 37.35
C ARG A 157 -20.97 22.50 38.55
N GLY A 158 -19.64 22.58 38.64
CA GLY A 158 -18.96 23.26 39.75
C GLY A 158 -19.30 24.74 39.83
N SER A 159 -19.39 25.41 38.67
CA SER A 159 -19.78 26.82 38.57
C SER A 159 -21.23 27.06 38.99
N LEU A 160 -22.17 26.21 38.56
CA LEU A 160 -23.57 26.28 38.99
C LEU A 160 -23.71 26.09 40.50
N GLU A 161 -23.06 25.06 41.07
CA GLU A 161 -23.05 24.84 42.51
C GLU A 161 -22.42 26.02 43.26
N ARG A 162 -21.36 26.63 42.72
CA ARG A 162 -20.72 27.79 43.35
C ARG A 162 -21.66 29.00 43.39
N ILE A 163 -22.40 29.27 42.32
CA ILE A 163 -23.38 30.37 42.29
C ILE A 163 -24.46 30.13 43.35
N LEU A 164 -25.04 28.93 43.39
CA LEU A 164 -26.09 28.59 44.34
C LEU A 164 -25.60 28.69 45.80
N LYS A 165 -24.37 28.21 46.10
CA LYS A 165 -23.76 28.37 47.43
C LYS A 165 -23.55 29.84 47.80
N LEU A 166 -23.08 30.67 46.86
CA LEU A 166 -22.85 32.09 47.14
C LEU A 166 -24.15 32.86 47.40
N ARG A 167 -25.25 32.51 46.73
CA ARG A 167 -26.55 33.19 46.88
C ARG A 167 -27.37 32.69 48.06
N PHE A 168 -27.32 31.39 48.36
CA PHE A 168 -28.21 30.73 49.31
C PHE A 168 -27.49 30.05 50.48
N SER A 169 -26.17 30.24 50.60
CA SER A 169 -25.27 29.72 51.65
C SER A 169 -25.03 28.20 51.60
N GLU A 170 -26.08 27.40 51.76
CA GLU A 170 -25.99 25.93 51.73
C GLU A 170 -26.89 25.34 50.64
N ILE A 171 -26.41 24.29 49.99
CA ILE A 171 -27.18 23.52 49.01
C ILE A 171 -27.52 22.16 49.63
N PRO A 172 -28.81 21.80 49.75
CA PRO A 172 -29.23 20.46 50.11
C PRO A 172 -28.58 19.39 49.22
N SER A 173 -28.16 18.27 49.80
CA SER A 173 -27.49 17.18 49.06
C SER A 173 -28.32 16.64 47.90
N GLU A 174 -29.65 16.67 48.02
CA GLU A 174 -30.59 16.25 46.97
C GLU A 174 -30.44 17.09 45.70
N ILE A 175 -30.24 18.40 45.82
CA ILE A 175 -30.04 19.30 44.69
C ILE A 175 -28.69 19.06 44.03
N SER A 176 -27.61 18.84 44.81
CA SER A 176 -26.30 18.50 44.25
C SER A 176 -26.32 17.19 43.46
N VAL A 177 -27.01 16.15 43.95
CA VAL A 177 -27.16 14.88 43.20
C VAL A 177 -27.89 15.11 41.88
N ARG A 178 -28.97 15.91 41.89
CA ARG A 178 -29.70 16.26 40.66
C ARG A 178 -28.80 17.02 39.67
N ILE A 179 -27.99 17.98 40.14
CA ILE A 179 -27.04 18.73 39.31
C ILE A 179 -25.98 17.80 38.66
N GLN A 180 -25.52 16.78 39.39
CA GLN A 180 -24.57 15.80 38.85
C GLN A 180 -25.14 14.96 37.70
N ALA A 181 -26.45 14.73 37.66
CA ALA A 181 -27.11 13.97 36.60
C ALA A 181 -27.40 14.79 35.34
N LEU A 182 -27.20 16.12 35.37
CA LEU A 182 -27.56 16.99 34.27
C LEU A 182 -26.60 16.92 33.08
N THR A 183 -27.16 17.08 31.89
CA THR A 183 -26.44 17.29 30.63
C THR A 183 -25.81 18.69 30.57
N LEU A 184 -24.85 18.90 29.66
CA LEU A 184 -24.21 20.20 29.47
C LEU A 184 -25.24 21.30 29.14
N GLU A 185 -26.18 21.00 28.26
CA GLU A 185 -27.24 21.93 27.82
C GLU A 185 -28.14 22.34 28.99
N GLN A 186 -28.58 21.37 29.81
CA GLN A 186 -29.38 21.64 31.01
C GLN A 186 -28.62 22.49 32.03
N LEU A 187 -27.31 22.28 32.18
CA LEU A 187 -26.48 23.10 33.07
C LEU A 187 -26.43 24.55 32.57
N GLU A 188 -26.28 24.78 31.28
CA GLU A 188 -26.23 26.13 30.70
C GLU A 188 -27.56 26.87 30.84
N GLU A 189 -28.69 26.21 30.65
CA GLU A 189 -30.02 26.79 30.89
C GLU A 189 -30.21 27.19 32.35
N LEU A 190 -29.78 26.33 33.28
CA LEU A 190 -29.94 26.56 34.71
C LEU A 190 -29.00 27.63 35.27
N MET A 191 -27.90 27.96 34.60
CA MET A 191 -27.01 29.05 35.02
C MET A 191 -27.73 30.40 35.07
N ALA A 192 -28.56 30.70 34.07
CA ALA A 192 -29.34 31.94 34.05
C ALA A 192 -30.40 31.95 35.16
N THR A 193 -31.11 30.83 35.32
CA THR A 193 -32.10 30.64 36.38
C THR A 193 -31.49 30.80 37.77
N ALA A 194 -30.30 30.22 38.00
CA ALA A 194 -29.57 30.32 39.27
C ALA A 194 -29.18 31.76 39.63
N LEU A 195 -29.14 32.70 38.68
CA LEU A 195 -28.87 34.12 38.91
C LEU A 195 -30.13 34.95 39.17
N THR A 196 -31.30 34.52 38.68
CA THR A 196 -32.53 35.31 38.69
C THR A 196 -33.51 34.94 39.81
N VAL A 197 -33.60 33.66 40.16
CA VAL A 197 -34.51 33.16 41.21
C VAL A 197 -34.20 33.73 42.59
N ASN A 198 -35.20 33.87 43.46
CA ASN A 198 -35.03 34.49 44.78
C ASN A 198 -34.85 33.47 45.91
N SER A 199 -35.01 32.18 45.64
CA SER A 199 -34.87 31.09 46.62
C SER A 199 -34.41 29.78 45.98
N LEU A 200 -33.90 28.86 46.80
CA LEU A 200 -33.59 27.49 46.38
C LEU A 200 -34.83 26.68 46.01
N ASP A 201 -35.97 26.92 46.66
CA ASP A 201 -37.23 26.23 46.34
C ASP A 201 -37.69 26.58 44.92
N GLU A 202 -37.60 27.87 44.55
CA GLU A 202 -37.89 28.35 43.21
C GLU A 202 -36.94 27.74 42.18
N PHE A 203 -35.63 27.70 42.46
CA PHE A 203 -34.65 27.01 41.59
C PHE A 203 -34.98 25.53 41.38
N THR A 204 -35.40 24.83 42.45
CA THR A 204 -35.67 23.40 42.42
C THR A 204 -36.84 23.02 41.51
N GLN A 205 -37.80 23.93 41.34
CA GLN A 205 -38.92 23.75 40.40
C GLN A 205 -38.48 23.77 38.93
N HIS A 206 -37.33 24.38 38.63
CA HIS A 206 -36.76 24.43 37.28
C HIS A 206 -35.83 23.25 36.97
N LEU A 207 -35.48 22.43 37.96
CA LEU A 207 -34.69 21.22 37.72
C LEU A 207 -35.53 20.18 36.96
N PRO A 208 -35.02 19.60 35.87
CA PRO A 208 -35.70 18.52 35.14
C PRO A 208 -35.95 17.31 36.05
N GLN A 209 -37.08 16.63 35.85
CA GLN A 209 -37.48 15.45 36.62
C GLN A 209 -36.51 14.28 36.42
#